data_AF-A0A3D4CE09-F1
#
_entry.id   AF-A0A3D4CE09-F1
#
_cell.length_a   1.000
_cell.length_b   1.000
_cell.length_c   1.000
_cell.angle_alpha   90.00
_cell.angle_beta   90.00
_cell.angle_gamma   90.00
#
_symmetry.space_group_name_H-M   'P 1'
#
loop_
_entity.id
_entity.type
_entity.pdbx_description
1 polymer ?
#
loop_
_entity_poly.entity_id
_entity_poly.type
_entity_poly.pdbx_seq_one_letter_code
_entity_poly.pdbx_strand_id
1 'polypeptide(L)'
;MKKLTSILLSAIIMLTAVVGFDLTAYAGAYDTTAKAKSYTLGTTTTGYFSSNDNIDFLKVDVPQSGRIDFTAEGTESYYIYIYPSNATEDKVDYDYIYYNDNLGKAYRECYAYLVAGTYYFKVDGNYYNNSYTISSSFTPANESFPESLNVNNNIIGNANPISLDTTYNGMLGENDDVDFYSFTVPSGTQIINISANESIYFSVYSMTGEEIAGRWYAYQNDSTGVASKSESVSLDAGTYCLKIEKYSRACFYSFSINSPHQHSYNYAYIVKSTYTSQGYDVYTCSCGASYTTNYKAVKKLGKVNLKSVSSARKKHTIKASWDKKSGANGYQIYYSRNKNFKKVSAKKIVK
;
A
#
# COMPACT_ATOMS: atom_id res chain seq x y z
N MET A 1 15.89 16.02 -12.18
CA MET A 1 14.74 15.10 -12.34
C MET A 1 13.81 15.34 -11.16
N LYS A 2 12.65 15.97 -11.43
CA LYS A 2 11.69 16.40 -10.42
C LYS A 2 11.01 15.16 -9.81
N LYS A 3 11.02 15.05 -8.48
CA LYS A 3 10.31 13.99 -7.75
C LYS A 3 8.81 14.30 -7.79
N LEU A 4 8.04 13.38 -8.36
CA LEU A 4 6.58 13.37 -8.31
C LEU A 4 6.17 12.83 -6.94
N THR A 5 5.73 13.72 -6.04
CA THR A 5 5.00 13.33 -4.84
C THR A 5 3.54 13.16 -5.24
N SER A 6 3.08 11.91 -5.24
CA SER A 6 1.69 11.52 -5.44
C SER A 6 0.87 12.01 -4.25
N ILE A 7 0.03 13.01 -4.46
CA ILE A 7 -0.99 13.45 -3.50
C ILE A 7 -2.19 12.52 -3.73
N LEU A 8 -2.54 11.73 -2.71
CA LEU A 8 -3.82 11.03 -2.65
C LEU A 8 -4.93 12.08 -2.72
N LEU A 9 -5.64 12.09 -3.84
CA LEU A 9 -6.77 12.96 -4.09
C LEU A 9 -8.00 12.33 -3.40
N SER A 10 -8.20 12.60 -2.11
CA SER A 10 -9.49 12.30 -1.47
C SER A 10 -10.51 13.34 -1.94
N ALA A 11 -11.46 12.90 -2.77
CA ALA A 11 -12.57 13.74 -3.21
C ALA A 11 -13.52 13.97 -2.02
N ILE A 12 -13.39 15.12 -1.36
CA ILE A 12 -14.35 15.60 -0.36
C ILE A 12 -15.62 16.01 -1.10
N ILE A 13 -16.66 15.16 -1.07
CA ILE A 13 -17.99 15.54 -1.55
C ILE A 13 -18.64 16.38 -0.44
N MET A 14 -18.39 17.69 -0.45
CA MET A 14 -19.21 18.65 0.29
C MET A 14 -20.56 18.77 -0.41
N LEU A 15 -21.56 18.01 0.05
CA LEU A 15 -22.95 18.17 -0.38
C LEU A 15 -23.57 19.33 0.43
N THR A 16 -23.42 20.56 -0.05
CA THR A 16 -24.09 21.72 0.55
C THR A 16 -25.56 21.75 0.13
N ALA A 17 -26.39 20.99 0.83
CA ALA A 17 -27.84 21.19 0.77
C ALA A 17 -28.21 22.41 1.62
N VAL A 18 -28.34 23.57 0.98
CA VAL A 18 -29.01 24.74 1.57
C VAL A 18 -30.50 24.40 1.62
N VAL A 19 -30.95 23.81 2.73
CA VAL A 19 -32.36 23.61 3.02
C VAL A 19 -32.78 24.70 4.00
N GLY A 20 -33.78 25.49 3.62
CA GLY A 20 -34.33 26.58 4.43
C GLY A 20 -34.74 26.09 5.82
N PHE A 21 -34.30 26.81 6.85
CA PHE A 21 -34.59 26.50 8.24
C PHE A 21 -36.03 26.87 8.59
N ASP A 22 -36.90 25.87 8.70
CA ASP A 22 -38.08 25.96 9.59
C ASP A 22 -37.62 25.63 11.01
N LEU A 23 -37.39 26.67 11.83
CA LEU A 23 -37.09 26.54 13.26
C LEU A 23 -38.38 26.22 14.04
N THR A 24 -38.72 24.94 14.14
CA THR A 24 -39.56 24.45 15.23
C THR A 24 -38.70 23.64 16.19
N ALA A 25 -38.28 24.25 17.30
CA ALA A 25 -37.66 23.55 18.42
C ALA A 25 -38.74 22.70 19.12
N TYR A 26 -38.56 21.38 19.13
CA TYR A 26 -39.44 20.44 19.83
C TYR A 26 -38.86 20.16 21.22
N ALA A 27 -39.57 20.52 22.28
CA ALA A 27 -39.24 20.12 23.64
C ALA A 27 -39.91 18.78 24.00
N GLY A 28 -39.16 17.86 24.61
CA GLY A 28 -39.63 16.66 25.31
C GLY A 28 -39.84 15.41 24.47
N ALA A 29 -39.44 15.41 23.20
CA ALA A 29 -39.80 14.33 22.28
C ALA A 29 -38.74 13.21 22.17
N TYR A 30 -37.47 13.48 22.45
CA TYR A 30 -36.35 12.62 22.03
C TYR A 30 -35.48 12.10 23.19
N ASP A 31 -36.03 12.07 24.41
CA ASP A 31 -35.38 11.72 25.69
C ASP A 31 -34.88 10.26 25.83
N THR A 32 -35.16 9.39 24.86
CA THR A 32 -34.81 7.97 24.89
C THR A 32 -34.40 7.48 23.52
N THR A 33 -33.60 6.41 23.45
CA THR A 33 -33.20 5.78 22.18
C THR A 33 -34.40 5.32 21.33
N ALA A 34 -35.48 4.86 21.98
CA ALA A 34 -36.72 4.44 21.32
C ALA A 34 -37.46 5.60 20.64
N LYS A 35 -37.31 6.83 21.15
CA LYS A 35 -37.91 8.02 20.57
C LYS A 35 -36.92 8.85 19.75
N ALA A 36 -35.66 8.43 19.64
CA ALA A 36 -34.58 9.25 19.09
C ALA A 36 -34.92 9.92 17.74
N LYS A 37 -34.54 11.19 17.61
CA LYS A 37 -34.68 11.96 16.37
C LYS A 37 -33.70 11.41 15.33
N SER A 38 -34.17 11.07 14.13
CA SER A 38 -33.25 10.71 13.05
C SER A 38 -32.34 11.88 12.69
N TYR A 39 -31.05 11.61 12.56
CA TYR A 39 -30.05 12.57 12.15
C TYR A 39 -29.20 11.99 11.02
N THR A 40 -29.21 12.69 9.89
CA THR A 40 -28.46 12.29 8.69
C THR A 40 -27.09 12.97 8.67
N LEU A 41 -26.02 12.18 8.53
CA LEU A 41 -24.66 12.72 8.40
C LEU A 41 -24.57 13.68 7.20
N GLY A 42 -23.82 14.77 7.35
CA GLY A 42 -23.74 15.82 6.31
C GLY A 42 -24.80 16.90 6.43
N THR A 43 -25.71 16.81 7.41
CA THR A 43 -26.76 17.81 7.65
C THR A 43 -26.53 18.55 8.97
N THR A 44 -27.36 19.56 9.22
CA THR A 44 -27.42 20.30 10.49
C THR A 44 -28.68 19.92 11.25
N THR A 45 -28.56 19.69 12.55
CA THR A 45 -29.69 19.51 13.47
C THR A 45 -29.59 20.49 14.63
N THR A 46 -30.74 20.91 15.13
CA THR A 46 -30.88 21.77 16.30
C THR A 46 -31.79 21.10 17.33
N GLY A 47 -31.61 21.50 18.59
CA GLY A 47 -32.47 21.13 19.70
C GLY A 47 -32.46 22.19 20.80
N TYR A 48 -33.31 21.99 21.80
CA TYR A 48 -33.53 22.94 22.89
C TYR A 48 -33.80 22.19 24.18
N PHE A 49 -32.99 22.47 25.19
CA PHE A 49 -33.16 21.94 26.53
C PHE A 49 -34.05 22.87 27.34
N SER A 50 -35.14 22.34 27.88
CA SER A 50 -36.06 23.02 28.81
C SER A 50 -35.86 22.49 30.23
N SER A 51 -36.55 23.06 31.21
CA SER A 51 -36.41 22.65 32.62
C SER A 51 -36.83 21.21 32.93
N ASN A 52 -37.63 20.59 32.05
CA ASN A 52 -38.11 19.22 32.19
C ASN A 52 -37.65 18.29 31.06
N ASP A 53 -36.75 18.78 30.20
CA ASP A 53 -36.18 18.03 29.09
C ASP A 53 -34.78 18.56 28.77
N ASN A 54 -33.75 17.84 29.20
CA ASN A 54 -32.36 18.22 29.03
C ASN A 54 -31.55 17.18 28.26
N ILE A 55 -32.22 16.20 27.65
CA ILE A 55 -31.58 15.10 26.93
C ILE A 55 -32.28 14.89 25.61
N ASP A 56 -31.53 14.94 24.53
CA ASP A 56 -32.00 14.56 23.20
C ASP A 56 -31.15 13.41 22.66
N PHE A 57 -31.77 12.32 22.22
CA PHE A 57 -31.11 11.27 21.47
C PHE A 57 -31.28 11.51 19.98
N LEU A 58 -30.16 11.50 19.26
CA LEU A 58 -30.11 11.53 17.81
C LEU A 58 -29.73 10.15 17.29
N LYS A 59 -30.59 9.54 16.47
CA LYS A 59 -30.29 8.26 15.81
C LYS A 59 -29.54 8.52 14.51
N VAL A 60 -28.35 7.95 14.37
CA VAL A 60 -27.44 8.15 13.25
C VAL A 60 -27.11 6.81 12.61
N ASP A 61 -27.30 6.70 11.31
CA ASP A 61 -26.88 5.54 10.53
C ASP A 61 -25.56 5.87 9.81
N VAL A 62 -24.50 5.17 10.19
CA VAL A 62 -23.15 5.25 9.60
C VAL A 62 -23.06 4.21 8.48
N PRO A 63 -23.06 4.61 7.20
CA PRO A 63 -23.28 3.69 6.08
C PRO A 63 -22.09 2.76 5.79
N GLN A 64 -20.89 3.20 6.15
CA GLN A 64 -19.63 2.46 6.08
C GLN A 64 -18.70 3.02 7.15
N SER A 65 -17.66 2.30 7.55
CA SER A 65 -16.66 2.83 8.47
C SER A 65 -16.09 4.16 7.99
N GLY A 66 -15.88 5.09 8.91
CA GLY A 66 -15.33 6.38 8.57
C GLY A 66 -15.22 7.36 9.73
N ARG A 67 -14.68 8.53 9.40
CA ARG A 67 -14.56 9.66 10.31
C ARG A 67 -15.76 10.57 10.14
N ILE A 68 -16.41 10.89 11.24
CA ILE A 68 -17.44 11.91 11.32
C ILE A 68 -16.80 13.13 11.97
N ASP A 69 -16.83 14.26 11.28
CA ASP A 69 -16.41 15.54 11.82
C ASP A 69 -17.65 16.34 12.24
N PHE A 70 -17.60 16.95 13.41
CA PHE A 70 -18.67 17.73 14.01
C PHE A 70 -18.27 19.19 14.17
N THR A 71 -19.21 20.09 13.91
CA THR A 71 -19.21 21.44 14.46
C THR A 71 -20.41 21.55 15.39
N ALA A 72 -20.12 21.69 16.68
CA ALA A 72 -21.10 21.70 17.76
C ALA A 72 -21.12 23.07 18.41
N GLU A 73 -22.29 23.71 18.40
CA GLU A 73 -22.54 25.01 19.02
C GLU A 73 -23.68 24.93 20.02
N GLY A 74 -23.70 25.83 21.00
CA GLY A 74 -24.84 25.96 21.90
C GLY A 74 -24.85 27.27 22.65
N THR A 75 -25.99 27.65 23.23
CA THR A 75 -26.05 28.86 24.07
C THR A 75 -25.45 28.63 25.45
N GLU A 76 -25.28 27.37 25.87
CA GLU A 76 -24.61 26.96 27.10
C GLU A 76 -23.79 25.68 26.86
N SER A 77 -22.98 25.28 27.84
CA SER A 77 -22.18 24.05 27.73
C SER A 77 -23.05 22.78 27.77
N TYR A 78 -22.68 21.76 26.99
CA TYR A 78 -23.39 20.47 26.93
C TYR A 78 -22.44 19.34 26.52
N TYR A 79 -22.88 18.09 26.69
CA TYR A 79 -22.15 16.90 26.26
C TYR A 79 -22.80 16.25 25.04
N ILE A 80 -21.98 15.60 24.23
CA ILE A 80 -22.41 14.63 23.23
C ILE A 80 -21.77 13.29 23.60
N TYR A 81 -22.59 12.28 23.89
CA TYR A 81 -22.12 10.91 24.12
C TYR A 81 -22.54 10.02 22.96
N ILE A 82 -21.64 9.14 22.52
CA ILE A 82 -21.89 8.26 21.37
C ILE A 82 -22.06 6.82 21.87
N TYR A 83 -23.23 6.26 21.60
CA TYR A 83 -23.58 4.88 21.94
C TYR A 83 -23.83 4.05 20.68
N PRO A 84 -23.22 2.87 20.53
CA PRO A 84 -23.58 1.97 19.45
C PRO A 84 -24.91 1.28 19.77
N SER A 85 -25.72 1.01 18.74
CA SER A 85 -27.05 0.41 18.93
C SER A 85 -27.03 -1.01 19.51
N ASN A 86 -25.91 -1.72 19.39
CA ASN A 86 -25.71 -3.06 19.94
C ASN A 86 -25.19 -3.07 21.40
N ALA A 87 -24.79 -1.92 21.94
CA ALA A 87 -24.34 -1.77 23.32
C ALA A 87 -24.71 -0.37 23.86
N THR A 88 -26.01 -0.10 24.01
CA THR A 88 -26.53 1.23 24.35
C THR A 88 -26.20 1.72 25.77
N GLU A 89 -25.57 0.88 26.60
CA GLU A 89 -25.11 1.23 27.95
C GLU A 89 -23.62 1.61 27.97
N ASP A 90 -22.85 1.20 26.95
CA ASP A 90 -21.41 1.44 26.85
C ASP A 90 -21.14 2.48 25.77
N LYS A 91 -20.84 3.72 26.19
CA LYS A 91 -20.42 4.76 25.24
C LYS A 91 -19.06 4.38 24.63
N VAL A 92 -18.92 4.63 23.34
CA VAL A 92 -17.65 4.42 22.61
C VAL A 92 -16.83 5.71 22.53
N ASP A 93 -17.49 6.87 22.61
CA ASP A 93 -16.84 8.17 22.61
C ASP A 93 -17.71 9.24 23.30
N TYR A 94 -17.11 10.37 23.66
CA TYR A 94 -17.83 11.54 24.15
C TYR A 94 -17.07 12.86 23.94
N ASP A 95 -17.84 13.91 23.74
CA ASP A 95 -17.34 15.27 23.62
C ASP A 95 -18.02 16.20 24.61
N TYR A 96 -17.22 16.98 25.33
CA TYR A 96 -17.72 18.11 26.10
C TYR A 96 -17.57 19.41 25.30
N ILE A 97 -18.68 20.12 25.10
CA ILE A 97 -18.75 21.36 24.32
C ILE A 97 -18.77 22.51 25.32
N TYR A 98 -17.60 23.08 25.58
CA TYR A 98 -17.42 24.14 26.57
C TYR A 98 -17.97 25.47 26.07
N TYR A 99 -18.59 26.23 26.97
CA TYR A 99 -18.90 27.63 26.77
C TYR A 99 -17.61 28.44 26.62
N ASN A 100 -17.53 29.25 25.57
CA ASN A 100 -16.41 30.13 25.31
C ASN A 100 -16.86 31.58 25.46
N ASP A 101 -16.44 32.22 26.55
CA ASP A 101 -16.81 33.60 26.86
C ASP A 101 -16.43 34.60 25.76
N ASN A 102 -15.34 34.35 25.03
CA ASN A 102 -14.90 35.22 23.95
C ASN A 102 -15.81 35.12 22.71
N LEU A 103 -16.50 33.99 22.53
CA LEU A 103 -17.46 33.77 21.45
C LEU A 103 -18.90 34.06 21.88
N GLY A 104 -19.17 34.14 23.19
CA GLY A 104 -20.52 34.28 23.74
C GLY A 104 -21.41 33.07 23.47
N LYS A 105 -20.81 31.89 23.26
CA LYS A 105 -21.49 30.63 22.97
C LYS A 105 -20.59 29.43 23.30
N ALA A 106 -21.20 28.27 23.52
CA ALA A 106 -20.49 27.00 23.44
C ALA A 106 -20.13 26.69 21.98
N TYR A 107 -18.89 26.24 21.78
CA TYR A 107 -18.37 25.94 20.45
C TYR A 107 -17.26 24.89 20.54
N ARG A 108 -17.34 23.86 19.71
CA ARG A 108 -16.23 22.92 19.50
C ARG A 108 -16.29 22.29 18.12
N GLU A 109 -15.11 22.10 17.54
CA GLU A 109 -14.90 21.14 16.46
C GLU A 109 -14.36 19.85 17.08
N CYS A 110 -15.02 18.73 16.78
CA CYS A 110 -14.65 17.41 17.26
C CYS A 110 -14.88 16.37 16.15
N TYR A 111 -14.45 15.14 16.40
CA TYR A 111 -14.59 14.05 15.43
C TYR A 111 -14.66 12.71 16.16
N ALA A 112 -15.24 11.72 15.48
CA ALA A 112 -15.23 10.33 15.90
C ALA A 112 -14.97 9.41 14.70
N TYR A 113 -14.24 8.32 14.90
CA TYR A 113 -14.07 7.25 13.90
C TYR A 113 -14.96 6.07 14.29
N LEU A 114 -15.99 5.81 13.50
CA LEU A 114 -16.99 4.79 13.81
C LEU A 114 -17.06 3.78 12.67
N VAL A 115 -17.16 2.49 13.02
CA VAL A 115 -17.44 1.45 12.02
C VAL A 115 -18.87 1.60 11.48
N ALA A 116 -19.23 0.87 10.42
CA ALA A 116 -20.59 0.91 9.90
C ALA A 116 -21.62 0.44 10.94
N GLY A 117 -22.76 1.13 11.04
CA GLY A 117 -23.83 0.73 11.95
C GLY A 117 -24.72 1.88 12.40
N THR A 118 -25.70 1.55 13.23
CA THR A 118 -26.58 2.53 13.86
C THR A 118 -26.03 2.94 15.22
N TYR A 119 -26.00 4.25 15.46
CA TYR A 119 -25.56 4.87 16.70
C TYR A 119 -26.64 5.80 17.26
N TYR A 120 -26.55 6.06 18.56
CA TYR A 120 -27.35 7.06 19.25
C TYR A 120 -26.41 8.10 19.87
N PHE A 121 -26.53 9.35 19.43
CA PHE A 121 -25.82 10.47 20.05
C PHE A 121 -26.73 11.06 21.11
N LYS A 122 -26.37 10.88 22.38
CA LYS A 122 -27.06 11.50 23.50
C LYS A 122 -26.49 12.90 23.70
N VAL A 123 -27.27 13.92 23.36
CA VAL A 123 -26.95 15.32 23.63
C VAL A 123 -27.53 15.67 25.00
N ASP A 124 -26.66 16.02 25.94
CA ASP A 124 -27.01 16.17 27.37
C ASP A 124 -26.65 17.58 27.84
N GLY A 125 -27.68 18.38 28.12
CA GLY A 125 -27.54 19.77 28.56
C GLY A 125 -27.17 19.86 30.04
N ASN A 126 -26.10 20.60 30.35
CA ASN A 126 -25.71 20.88 31.74
C ASN A 126 -26.61 21.93 32.42
N TYR A 127 -27.31 22.71 31.60
CA TYR A 127 -28.19 23.79 32.03
C TYR A 127 -29.55 23.61 31.37
N TYR A 128 -30.52 24.41 31.79
CA TYR A 128 -31.85 24.47 31.18
C TYR A 128 -32.01 25.74 30.35
N ASN A 129 -33.05 25.78 29.52
CA ASN A 129 -33.44 26.89 28.67
C ASN A 129 -32.34 27.34 27.68
N ASN A 130 -31.61 26.38 27.13
CA ASN A 130 -30.52 26.63 26.18
C ASN A 130 -30.67 25.75 24.96
N SER A 131 -30.07 26.16 23.85
CA SER A 131 -30.13 25.43 22.58
C SER A 131 -28.78 24.87 22.18
N TYR A 132 -28.82 23.87 21.30
CA TYR A 132 -27.65 23.37 20.60
C TYR A 132 -27.89 23.34 19.09
N THR A 133 -26.79 23.37 18.35
CA THR A 133 -26.72 23.13 16.91
C THR A 133 -25.56 22.19 16.64
N ILE A 134 -25.80 21.09 15.94
CA ILE A 134 -24.77 20.14 15.53
C ILE A 134 -24.82 20.04 14.01
N SER A 135 -23.70 20.31 13.35
CA SER A 135 -23.49 20.03 11.93
C SER A 135 -22.43 18.95 11.79
N SER A 136 -22.56 18.09 10.79
CA SER A 136 -21.57 17.03 10.55
C SER A 136 -21.10 16.98 9.10
N SER A 137 -19.93 16.38 8.90
CA SER A 137 -19.46 15.87 7.61
C SER A 137 -18.90 14.46 7.80
N PHE A 138 -18.78 13.70 6.71
CA PHE A 138 -18.37 12.30 6.77
C PHE A 138 -17.27 12.00 5.74
N THR A 139 -16.17 11.42 6.22
CA THR A 139 -15.06 10.93 5.41
C THR A 139 -15.03 9.40 5.49
N PRO A 140 -15.33 8.67 4.40
CA PRO A 140 -15.29 7.21 4.42
C PRO A 140 -13.86 6.69 4.57
N ALA A 141 -13.70 5.59 5.31
CA ALA A 141 -12.43 4.90 5.45
C ALA A 141 -11.96 4.24 4.13
N ASN A 142 -12.91 3.90 3.23
CA ASN A 142 -12.64 3.14 2.01
C ASN A 142 -11.89 1.83 2.30
N GLU A 143 -12.35 1.11 3.32
CA GLU A 143 -11.80 -0.17 3.73
C GLU A 143 -11.81 -1.15 2.57
N SER A 144 -10.74 -1.93 2.46
CA SER A 144 -10.71 -3.02 1.48
C SER A 144 -11.61 -4.18 1.87
N PHE A 145 -11.92 -4.30 3.17
CA PHE A 145 -12.85 -5.26 3.74
C PHE A 145 -13.78 -4.48 4.69
N PRO A 146 -15.03 -4.19 4.30
CA PRO A 146 -15.92 -3.36 5.11
C PRO A 146 -16.27 -4.02 6.45
N GLU A 147 -16.18 -3.22 7.52
CA GLU A 147 -16.54 -3.65 8.88
C GLU A 147 -17.81 -2.96 9.38
N SER A 148 -18.41 -3.54 10.42
CA SER A 148 -19.60 -3.00 11.06
C SER A 148 -19.67 -3.39 12.54
N LEU A 149 -20.61 -2.82 13.27
CA LEU A 149 -20.88 -3.18 14.67
C LEU A 149 -21.09 -4.69 14.90
N ASN A 150 -21.44 -5.46 13.86
CA ASN A 150 -21.71 -6.89 13.94
C ASN A 150 -20.76 -7.76 13.10
N VAL A 151 -19.87 -7.17 12.31
CA VAL A 151 -18.96 -7.88 11.39
C VAL A 151 -17.60 -7.24 11.52
N ASN A 152 -16.62 -7.99 12.02
CA ASN A 152 -15.27 -7.52 12.25
C ASN A 152 -14.22 -8.63 12.07
N ASN A 153 -12.96 -8.25 11.96
CA ASN A 153 -11.81 -9.16 11.85
C ASN A 153 -10.91 -9.17 13.09
N ASN A 154 -11.45 -8.90 14.27
CA ASN A 154 -10.67 -8.66 15.50
C ASN A 154 -10.06 -9.93 16.12
N ILE A 155 -10.28 -11.07 15.49
CA ILE A 155 -9.70 -12.36 15.88
C ILE A 155 -9.14 -13.08 14.65
N ILE A 156 -8.13 -13.90 14.86
CA ILE A 156 -7.49 -14.71 13.79
C ILE A 156 -8.50 -15.55 13.00
N GLY A 157 -9.53 -16.08 13.66
CA GLY A 157 -10.58 -16.87 13.00
C GLY A 157 -11.43 -16.09 12.00
N ASN A 158 -11.45 -14.75 12.10
CA ASN A 158 -12.17 -13.84 11.22
C ASN A 158 -11.21 -13.03 10.33
N ALA A 159 -9.92 -13.37 10.30
CA ALA A 159 -8.92 -12.58 9.60
C ALA A 159 -9.20 -12.48 8.09
N ASN A 160 -9.23 -11.25 7.58
CA ASN A 160 -9.54 -10.98 6.18
C ASN A 160 -8.40 -11.50 5.27
N PRO A 161 -8.68 -12.32 4.23
CA PRO A 161 -7.65 -12.89 3.39
C PRO A 161 -7.10 -11.86 2.39
N ILE A 162 -5.77 -11.74 2.32
CA ILE A 162 -5.08 -10.80 1.44
C ILE A 162 -4.08 -11.48 0.52
N SER A 163 -3.77 -10.80 -0.58
CA SER A 163 -2.70 -11.16 -1.51
C SER A 163 -1.45 -10.34 -1.23
N LEU A 164 -0.28 -10.93 -1.46
CA LEU A 164 0.97 -10.19 -1.46
C LEU A 164 0.98 -9.13 -2.57
N ASP A 165 1.84 -8.12 -2.40
CA ASP A 165 2.06 -7.05 -3.37
C ASP A 165 0.82 -6.21 -3.72
N THR A 166 -0.16 -6.21 -2.83
CA THR A 166 -1.38 -5.41 -2.90
C THR A 166 -1.44 -4.48 -1.70
N THR A 167 -1.90 -3.24 -1.92
CA THR A 167 -2.17 -2.28 -0.86
C THR A 167 -3.62 -2.39 -0.42
N TYR A 168 -3.83 -2.48 0.89
CA TYR A 168 -5.12 -2.55 1.53
C TYR A 168 -5.31 -1.35 2.45
N ASN A 169 -6.55 -0.93 2.64
CA ASN A 169 -6.94 0.14 3.56
C ASN A 169 -7.83 -0.44 4.66
N GLY A 170 -7.71 0.11 5.86
CA GLY A 170 -8.53 -0.22 7.03
C GLY A 170 -8.71 1.00 7.95
N MET A 171 -9.50 0.81 9.00
CA MET A 171 -9.73 1.82 10.04
C MET A 171 -9.80 1.14 11.40
N LEU A 172 -9.01 1.64 12.34
CA LEU A 172 -9.18 1.31 13.76
C LEU A 172 -10.11 2.37 14.35
N GLY A 173 -11.37 2.02 14.61
CA GLY A 173 -12.39 2.93 15.13
C GLY A 173 -12.36 3.14 16.64
N GLU A 174 -13.25 3.96 17.18
CA GLU A 174 -13.43 4.09 18.64
C GLU A 174 -13.99 2.79 19.25
N ASN A 175 -14.75 2.05 18.46
CA ASN A 175 -15.32 0.77 18.81
C ASN A 175 -14.54 -0.43 18.25
N ASP A 176 -13.31 -0.20 17.75
CA ASP A 176 -12.52 -1.20 17.05
C ASP A 176 -11.01 -0.98 17.20
N ASP A 177 -10.36 -1.91 17.90
CA ASP A 177 -8.98 -1.74 18.37
C ASP A 177 -7.96 -2.58 17.60
N VAL A 178 -8.41 -3.61 16.88
CA VAL A 178 -7.53 -4.66 16.35
C VAL A 178 -8.12 -5.23 15.07
N ASP A 179 -7.28 -5.31 14.04
CA ASP A 179 -7.65 -5.91 12.77
C ASP A 179 -6.67 -7.04 12.42
N PHE A 180 -7.20 -8.21 12.02
CA PHE A 180 -6.39 -9.31 11.51
C PHE A 180 -6.57 -9.52 10.00
N TYR A 181 -5.45 -9.80 9.33
CA TYR A 181 -5.39 -10.15 7.91
C TYR A 181 -4.59 -11.43 7.68
N SER A 182 -5.15 -12.40 6.97
CA SER A 182 -4.47 -13.67 6.66
C SER A 182 -3.75 -13.62 5.31
N PHE A 183 -2.52 -14.12 5.25
CA PHE A 183 -1.70 -14.10 4.04
C PHE A 183 -0.84 -15.37 3.93
N THR A 184 -0.57 -15.80 2.70
CA THR A 184 0.27 -16.98 2.41
C THR A 184 1.57 -16.55 1.74
N VAL A 185 2.68 -17.13 2.17
CA VAL A 185 4.02 -16.87 1.62
C VAL A 185 4.66 -18.15 1.11
N PRO A 186 5.43 -18.10 0.01
CA PRO A 186 6.14 -19.27 -0.53
C PRO A 186 7.45 -19.63 0.21
N SER A 187 7.76 -18.95 1.32
CA SER A 187 9.07 -18.78 2.00
C SER A 187 9.89 -17.57 1.53
N GLY A 188 10.71 -17.05 2.43
CA GLY A 188 11.64 -15.95 2.17
C GLY A 188 11.37 -14.73 3.05
N THR A 189 12.05 -13.62 2.75
CA THR A 189 11.84 -12.36 3.45
C THR A 189 10.65 -11.62 2.84
N GLN A 190 9.66 -11.22 3.63
CA GLN A 190 8.59 -10.30 3.26
C GLN A 190 8.83 -8.93 3.87
N ILE A 191 8.38 -7.88 3.17
CA ILE A 191 8.45 -6.50 3.64
C ILE A 191 7.03 -6.04 3.94
N ILE A 192 6.74 -5.73 5.21
CA ILE A 192 5.48 -5.17 5.65
C ILE A 192 5.63 -3.65 5.64
N ASN A 193 4.78 -2.97 4.87
CA ASN A 193 4.72 -1.51 4.82
C ASN A 193 3.41 -1.05 5.47
N ILE A 194 3.51 -0.05 6.33
CA ILE A 194 2.40 0.53 7.08
C ILE A 194 2.41 2.05 6.88
N SER A 195 1.24 2.63 6.68
CA SER A 195 1.02 4.07 6.82
C SER A 195 -0.33 4.34 7.49
N ALA A 196 -0.36 5.22 8.47
CA ALA A 196 -1.57 5.61 9.19
C ALA A 196 -1.56 7.10 9.50
N ASN A 197 -2.72 7.67 9.82
CA ASN A 197 -2.82 9.05 10.29
C ASN A 197 -2.72 9.18 11.82
N GLU A 198 -2.50 8.09 12.56
CA GLU A 198 -2.12 8.06 13.99
C GLU A 198 -1.07 6.96 14.22
N SER A 199 -0.56 6.87 15.45
CA SER A 199 0.38 5.80 15.81
C SER A 199 -0.32 4.44 15.90
N ILE A 200 0.31 3.37 15.41
CA ILE A 200 -0.22 2.01 15.47
C ILE A 200 0.87 0.97 15.75
N TYR A 201 0.44 -0.21 16.21
CA TYR A 201 1.26 -1.41 16.32
C TYR A 201 0.97 -2.38 15.19
N PHE A 202 1.96 -3.19 14.84
CA PHE A 202 1.74 -4.37 14.03
C PHE A 202 2.71 -5.50 14.35
N SER A 203 2.25 -6.73 14.14
CA SER A 203 2.96 -7.98 14.43
C SER A 203 2.48 -9.09 13.48
N VAL A 204 3.33 -10.10 13.27
CA VAL A 204 2.96 -11.31 12.54
C VAL A 204 2.68 -12.44 13.52
N TYR A 205 1.55 -13.12 13.33
CA TYR A 205 1.10 -14.26 14.11
C TYR A 205 0.98 -15.51 13.25
N SER A 206 1.10 -16.68 13.89
CA SER A 206 0.67 -17.94 13.32
C SER A 206 -0.86 -18.03 13.31
N MET A 207 -1.40 -18.93 12.51
CA MET A 207 -2.86 -19.19 12.50
C MET A 207 -3.38 -19.80 13.82
N THR A 208 -2.49 -20.21 14.74
CA THR A 208 -2.86 -20.71 16.07
C THR A 208 -2.69 -19.66 17.18
N GLY A 209 -2.32 -18.42 16.84
CA GLY A 209 -2.23 -17.31 17.80
C GLY A 209 -0.87 -17.10 18.45
N GLU A 210 0.19 -17.76 17.97
CA GLU A 210 1.55 -17.51 18.42
C GLU A 210 2.12 -16.28 17.70
N GLU A 211 2.70 -15.32 18.43
CA GLU A 211 3.42 -14.20 17.80
C GLU A 211 4.73 -14.71 17.20
N ILE A 212 4.83 -14.67 15.88
CA ILE A 212 5.99 -15.16 15.11
C ILE A 212 7.06 -14.08 14.97
N ALA A 213 6.65 -12.82 14.80
CA ALA A 213 7.58 -11.72 14.65
C ALA A 213 6.96 -10.37 15.03
N GLY A 214 7.79 -9.52 15.62
CA GLY A 214 7.58 -8.09 15.69
C GLY A 214 7.12 -7.58 17.04
N ARG A 215 5.98 -6.89 17.05
CA ARG A 215 5.62 -5.73 17.88
C ARG A 215 6.37 -4.47 17.48
N TRP A 216 6.15 -4.08 16.22
CA TRP A 216 6.71 -2.87 15.65
C TRP A 216 5.78 -1.67 15.87
N TYR A 217 6.39 -0.50 15.97
CA TYR A 217 5.73 0.76 16.27
C TYR A 217 5.86 1.66 15.05
N ALA A 218 4.73 2.06 14.47
CA ALA A 218 4.68 3.16 13.52
C ALA A 218 4.22 4.40 14.29
N TYR A 219 5.16 5.24 14.72
CA TYR A 219 4.82 6.49 15.41
C TYR A 219 4.41 7.57 14.43
N GLN A 220 3.32 8.28 14.75
CA GLN A 220 2.90 9.46 14.02
C GLN A 220 3.98 10.54 14.14
N ASN A 221 4.32 11.15 13.02
CA ASN A 221 5.16 12.34 13.00
C ASN A 221 4.29 13.59 13.17
N ASP A 222 4.47 14.32 14.25
CA ASP A 222 3.69 15.53 14.58
C ASP A 222 3.69 16.59 13.47
N SER A 223 4.77 16.69 12.69
CA SER A 223 4.87 17.70 11.62
C SER A 223 4.10 17.30 10.36
N THR A 224 3.90 16.01 10.11
CA THR A 224 3.20 15.52 8.91
C THR A 224 1.82 14.95 9.21
N GLY A 225 1.51 14.63 10.48
CA GLY A 225 0.29 13.92 10.88
C GLY A 225 0.22 12.49 10.36
N VAL A 226 1.38 11.87 10.04
CA VAL A 226 1.45 10.56 9.40
C VAL A 226 2.43 9.66 10.15
N ALA A 227 2.00 8.45 10.47
CA ALA A 227 2.85 7.33 10.81
C ALA A 227 3.21 6.56 9.54
N SER A 228 4.48 6.21 9.38
CA SER A 228 4.93 5.35 8.28
C SER A 228 6.10 4.49 8.72
N LYS A 229 6.02 3.20 8.40
CA LYS A 229 7.02 2.21 8.84
C LYS A 229 7.10 1.05 7.85
N SER A 230 8.31 0.58 7.61
CA SER A 230 8.58 -0.66 6.86
C SER A 230 9.41 -1.59 7.71
N GLU A 231 9.02 -2.87 7.75
CA GLU A 231 9.73 -3.91 8.49
C GLU A 231 9.89 -5.17 7.64
N SER A 232 11.00 -5.87 7.82
CA SER A 232 11.31 -7.10 7.09
C SER A 232 11.20 -8.30 8.01
N VAL A 233 10.49 -9.33 7.58
CA VAL A 233 10.30 -10.58 8.31
C VAL A 233 10.65 -11.75 7.40
N SER A 234 11.46 -12.70 7.88
CA SER A 234 11.72 -13.94 7.13
C SER A 234 10.80 -15.04 7.64
N LEU A 235 10.01 -15.60 6.74
CA LEU A 235 9.00 -16.61 7.05
C LEU A 235 9.25 -17.87 6.23
N ASP A 236 8.95 -19.02 6.82
CA ASP A 236 8.87 -20.28 6.08
C ASP A 236 7.62 -20.29 5.19
N ALA A 237 7.55 -21.24 4.26
CA ALA A 237 6.38 -21.39 3.42
C ALA A 237 5.17 -21.75 4.28
N GLY A 238 4.11 -20.95 4.23
CA GLY A 238 2.99 -21.11 5.16
C GLY A 238 1.98 -19.97 5.09
N THR A 239 0.95 -20.07 5.94
CA THR A 239 -0.08 -19.04 6.11
C THR A 239 0.06 -18.43 7.50
N TYR A 240 -0.03 -17.10 7.55
CA TYR A 240 0.17 -16.29 8.74
C TYR A 240 -0.90 -15.21 8.82
N CYS A 241 -0.98 -14.53 9.96
CA CYS A 241 -1.81 -13.35 10.13
C CYS A 241 -0.96 -12.12 10.44
N LEU A 242 -1.27 -10.99 9.79
CA LEU A 242 -0.84 -9.67 10.24
C LEU A 242 -1.89 -9.18 11.23
N LYS A 243 -1.46 -8.84 12.44
CA LYS A 243 -2.25 -8.09 13.42
C LYS A 243 -1.86 -6.62 13.29
N ILE A 244 -2.84 -5.74 13.11
CA ILE A 244 -2.69 -4.29 13.24
C ILE A 244 -3.51 -3.86 14.46
N GLU A 245 -2.96 -3.02 15.32
CA GLU A 245 -3.58 -2.67 16.60
C GLU A 245 -3.41 -1.19 16.92
N LYS A 246 -4.45 -0.61 17.52
CA LYS A 246 -4.53 0.79 17.91
C LYS A 246 -3.52 1.09 19.02
N TYR A 247 -2.72 2.15 18.84
CA TYR A 247 -1.81 2.61 19.90
C TYR A 247 -2.58 3.30 21.02
N SER A 248 -3.39 4.29 20.65
CA SER A 248 -4.19 5.08 21.60
C SER A 248 -5.40 5.76 20.96
N ARG A 249 -5.29 6.19 19.70
CA ARG A 249 -6.32 6.96 19.00
C ARG A 249 -6.81 6.23 17.77
N ALA A 250 -8.10 6.38 17.49
CA ALA A 250 -8.71 5.84 16.29
C ALA A 250 -8.16 6.51 15.03
N CYS A 251 -8.06 5.75 13.94
CA CYS A 251 -7.31 6.19 12.77
C CYS A 251 -7.65 5.41 11.50
N PHE A 252 -7.33 6.03 10.37
CA PHE A 252 -7.22 5.35 9.09
C PHE A 252 -5.81 4.84 8.90
N TYR A 253 -5.70 3.66 8.27
CA TYR A 253 -4.42 3.13 7.87
C TYR A 253 -4.48 2.45 6.51
N SER A 254 -3.30 2.25 5.94
CA SER A 254 -3.06 1.46 4.75
C SER A 254 -1.81 0.62 4.96
N PHE A 255 -1.79 -0.55 4.31
CA PHE A 255 -0.67 -1.46 4.44
C PHE A 255 -0.47 -2.30 3.19
N SER A 256 0.73 -2.86 3.03
CA SER A 256 1.02 -3.90 2.06
C SER A 256 2.03 -4.88 2.60
N ILE A 257 1.91 -6.15 2.21
CA ILE A 257 2.93 -7.17 2.45
C ILE A 257 3.54 -7.51 1.11
N ASN A 258 4.78 -7.09 0.92
CA ASN A 258 5.49 -7.26 -0.33
C ASN A 258 6.44 -8.43 -0.27
N SER A 259 6.43 -9.26 -1.32
CA SER A 259 7.45 -10.27 -1.48
C SER A 259 8.53 -9.71 -2.41
N PRO A 260 9.77 -9.45 -1.94
CA PRO A 260 10.88 -9.22 -2.83
C PRO A 260 10.95 -10.41 -3.79
N HIS A 261 10.90 -10.10 -5.08
CA HIS A 261 10.87 -11.09 -6.13
C HIS A 261 12.02 -12.08 -5.98
N GLN A 262 11.69 -13.34 -5.70
CA GLN A 262 12.68 -14.42 -5.65
C GLN A 262 12.93 -14.90 -7.07
N HIS A 263 14.18 -14.81 -7.53
CA HIS A 263 14.52 -15.24 -8.87
C HIS A 263 14.54 -16.76 -8.98
N SER A 264 13.53 -17.31 -9.64
CA SER A 264 13.59 -18.68 -10.17
C SER A 264 14.05 -18.64 -11.62
N TYR A 265 15.32 -18.96 -11.85
CA TYR A 265 15.95 -18.93 -13.16
C TYR A 265 15.83 -20.27 -13.88
N ASN A 266 15.10 -20.27 -15.00
CA ASN A 266 14.96 -21.44 -15.86
C ASN A 266 15.87 -21.32 -17.08
N TYR A 267 16.35 -22.46 -17.60
CA TYR A 267 17.10 -22.49 -18.84
C TYR A 267 16.23 -21.94 -19.99
N ALA A 268 16.74 -20.96 -20.72
CA ALA A 268 16.05 -20.36 -21.85
C ALA A 268 16.57 -20.93 -23.17
N TYR A 269 17.84 -20.69 -23.49
CA TYR A 269 18.47 -21.14 -24.74
C TYR A 269 20.00 -21.04 -24.67
N ILE A 270 20.66 -21.60 -25.69
CA ILE A 270 22.11 -21.54 -25.88
C ILE A 270 22.49 -20.61 -27.04
N VAL A 271 23.48 -19.76 -26.81
CA VAL A 271 24.19 -19.03 -27.85
C VAL A 271 25.39 -19.87 -28.30
N LYS A 272 25.38 -20.33 -29.57
CA LYS A 272 26.48 -21.13 -30.11
C LYS A 272 27.72 -20.25 -30.35
N SER A 273 28.91 -20.75 -30.00
CA SER A 273 30.14 -20.01 -30.28
C SER A 273 30.38 -19.84 -31.79
N THR A 274 30.93 -18.69 -32.13
CA THR A 274 31.35 -18.32 -33.49
C THR A 274 32.86 -18.14 -33.54
N TYR A 275 33.40 -17.76 -34.69
CA TYR A 275 34.84 -17.46 -34.81
C TYR A 275 35.22 -16.11 -34.18
N THR A 276 34.24 -15.28 -33.80
CA THR A 276 34.44 -13.94 -33.24
C THR A 276 33.81 -13.75 -31.87
N SER A 277 32.91 -14.64 -31.44
CA SER A 277 32.13 -14.50 -30.20
C SER A 277 32.03 -15.85 -29.47
N GLN A 278 32.18 -15.81 -28.15
CA GLN A 278 32.01 -16.99 -27.30
C GLN A 278 30.54 -17.45 -27.33
N GLY A 279 30.33 -18.75 -27.10
CA GLY A 279 29.01 -19.28 -26.81
C GLY A 279 28.76 -19.31 -25.31
N TYR A 280 27.51 -19.39 -24.87
CA TYR A 280 27.11 -19.45 -23.46
C TYR A 280 25.65 -19.89 -23.37
N ASP A 281 25.24 -20.34 -22.20
CA ASP A 281 23.85 -20.66 -21.87
C ASP A 281 23.18 -19.45 -21.22
N VAL A 282 21.91 -19.21 -21.53
CA VAL A 282 21.08 -18.13 -20.99
C VAL A 282 20.02 -18.71 -20.07
N TYR A 283 19.90 -18.15 -18.87
CA TYR A 283 18.85 -18.47 -17.91
C TYR A 283 18.01 -17.23 -17.66
N THR A 284 16.68 -17.37 -17.65
CA THR A 284 15.73 -16.26 -17.49
C THR A 284 14.77 -16.51 -16.35
N CYS A 285 14.38 -15.45 -15.67
CA CYS A 285 13.31 -15.45 -14.69
C CYS A 285 12.04 -14.84 -15.30
N SER A 286 10.86 -15.22 -14.80
CA SER A 286 9.56 -14.67 -15.24
C SER A 286 9.45 -13.16 -15.04
N CYS A 287 10.26 -12.56 -14.17
CA CYS A 287 10.34 -11.10 -13.99
C CYS A 287 11.13 -10.37 -15.08
N GLY A 288 11.73 -11.09 -16.04
CA GLY A 288 12.55 -10.51 -17.11
C GLY A 288 14.05 -10.41 -16.79
N ALA A 289 14.48 -10.70 -15.56
CA ALA A 289 15.91 -10.82 -15.25
C ALA A 289 16.53 -12.04 -15.94
N SER A 290 17.82 -11.94 -16.29
CA SER A 290 18.56 -13.06 -16.89
C SER A 290 20.03 -13.04 -16.53
N TYR A 291 20.67 -14.19 -16.61
CA TYR A 291 22.12 -14.32 -16.53
C TYR A 291 22.66 -15.32 -17.56
N THR A 292 23.97 -15.24 -17.80
CA THR A 292 24.67 -16.11 -18.74
C THR A 292 25.75 -16.93 -18.04
N THR A 293 25.89 -18.20 -18.39
CA THR A 293 26.89 -19.12 -17.81
C THR A 293 27.42 -20.11 -18.85
N ASN A 294 28.29 -21.04 -18.45
CA ASN A 294 28.85 -22.11 -19.29
C ASN A 294 29.51 -21.61 -20.58
N TYR A 295 30.39 -20.60 -20.46
CA TYR A 295 31.04 -19.98 -21.60
C TYR A 295 31.91 -20.97 -22.40
N LYS A 296 31.63 -21.05 -23.71
CA LYS A 296 32.39 -21.84 -24.69
C LYS A 296 33.26 -20.92 -25.52
N ALA A 297 34.55 -21.24 -25.59
CA ALA A 297 35.52 -20.45 -26.35
C ALA A 297 35.12 -20.26 -27.82
N VAL A 298 35.60 -19.16 -28.40
CA VAL A 298 35.47 -18.89 -29.84
C VAL A 298 36.02 -20.06 -30.66
N LYS A 299 35.37 -20.36 -31.78
CA LYS A 299 35.87 -21.34 -32.74
C LYS A 299 37.22 -20.89 -33.27
N LYS A 300 38.17 -21.82 -33.34
CA LYS A 300 39.47 -21.58 -33.95
C LYS A 300 39.48 -22.16 -35.36
N LEU A 301 39.95 -21.37 -36.32
CA LEU A 301 40.23 -21.88 -37.66
C LEU A 301 41.41 -22.83 -37.58
N GLY A 302 41.29 -23.98 -38.26
CA GLY A 302 42.40 -24.91 -38.40
C GLY A 302 43.56 -24.28 -39.17
N LYS A 303 44.79 -24.72 -38.88
CA LYS A 303 46.00 -24.27 -39.58
C LYS A 303 45.84 -24.50 -41.09
N VAL A 304 46.15 -23.48 -41.87
CA VAL A 304 46.20 -23.54 -43.35
C VAL A 304 47.62 -23.93 -43.75
N ASN A 305 47.75 -24.96 -44.57
CA ASN A 305 49.02 -25.37 -45.16
C ASN A 305 48.97 -25.14 -46.67
N LEU A 306 50.08 -24.67 -47.24
CA LEU A 306 50.24 -24.59 -48.68
C LEU A 306 50.39 -26.00 -49.25
N LYS A 307 49.57 -26.34 -50.26
CA LYS A 307 49.70 -27.58 -51.03
C LYS A 307 50.85 -27.49 -52.03
N SER A 308 50.94 -26.35 -52.72
CA SER A 308 51.96 -26.12 -53.72
C SER A 308 52.24 -24.63 -53.89
N VAL A 309 53.49 -24.34 -54.24
CA VAL A 309 53.93 -23.02 -54.67
C VAL A 309 54.78 -23.22 -55.91
N SER A 310 54.41 -22.61 -57.03
CA SER A 310 55.16 -22.71 -58.28
C SER A 310 55.26 -21.36 -58.99
N SER A 311 56.31 -21.21 -59.80
CA SER A 311 56.45 -20.07 -60.69
C SER A 311 55.61 -20.30 -61.95
N ALA A 312 54.78 -19.33 -62.29
CA ALA A 312 54.13 -19.32 -63.59
C ALA A 312 55.04 -18.56 -64.56
N ARG A 313 55.55 -19.26 -65.60
CA ARG A 313 56.62 -18.80 -66.51
C ARG A 313 56.30 -17.52 -67.31
N LYS A 314 55.06 -17.01 -67.27
CA LYS A 314 54.68 -15.74 -67.91
C LYS A 314 54.33 -14.70 -66.84
N LYS A 315 54.95 -13.50 -66.95
CA LYS A 315 54.68 -12.28 -66.17
C LYS A 315 55.17 -12.22 -64.70
N HIS A 316 56.23 -12.94 -64.32
CA HIS A 316 56.80 -12.90 -62.95
C HIS A 316 55.78 -13.19 -61.83
N THR A 317 54.86 -14.15 -62.06
CA THR A 317 53.80 -14.48 -61.11
C THR A 317 54.09 -15.76 -60.33
N ILE A 318 53.65 -15.78 -59.07
CA ILE A 318 53.69 -16.96 -58.19
C ILE A 318 52.28 -17.53 -58.11
N LYS A 319 52.14 -18.83 -58.33
CA LYS A 319 50.90 -19.57 -58.09
C LYS A 319 51.04 -20.34 -56.77
N ALA A 320 50.20 -20.00 -55.80
CA ALA A 320 50.08 -20.71 -54.53
C ALA A 320 48.72 -21.39 -54.45
N SER A 321 48.68 -22.64 -53.97
CA SER A 321 47.45 -23.41 -53.81
C SER A 321 47.35 -23.94 -52.37
N TRP A 322 46.17 -23.89 -51.78
CA TRP A 322 45.87 -24.41 -50.44
C TRP A 322 44.42 -24.90 -50.37
N ASP A 323 44.12 -25.73 -49.36
CA ASP A 323 42.72 -26.08 -49.06
C ASP A 323 42.00 -24.91 -48.40
N LYS A 324 40.80 -24.60 -48.88
CA LYS A 324 39.89 -23.73 -48.14
C LYS A 324 39.54 -24.39 -46.80
N LYS A 325 39.41 -23.57 -45.78
CA LYS A 325 39.00 -23.95 -44.42
C LYS A 325 37.58 -23.47 -44.20
N SER A 326 36.73 -24.38 -43.75
CA SER A 326 35.35 -24.06 -43.40
C SER A 326 35.33 -22.94 -42.36
N GLY A 327 34.46 -21.94 -42.58
CA GLY A 327 34.32 -20.76 -41.72
C GLY A 327 35.30 -19.61 -42.01
N ALA A 328 36.28 -19.78 -42.91
CA ALA A 328 37.14 -18.68 -43.32
C ALA A 328 36.44 -17.80 -44.38
N ASN A 329 36.44 -16.48 -44.19
CA ASN A 329 35.90 -15.50 -45.13
C ASN A 329 36.94 -14.95 -46.12
N GLY A 330 38.17 -15.46 -46.04
CA GLY A 330 39.30 -15.05 -46.85
C GLY A 330 40.62 -15.49 -46.24
N TYR A 331 41.69 -15.21 -46.98
CA TYR A 331 43.06 -15.57 -46.69
C TYR A 331 43.97 -14.34 -46.85
N GLN A 332 44.98 -14.26 -46.00
CA GLN A 332 46.05 -13.29 -46.15
C GLN A 332 47.32 -14.04 -46.53
N ILE A 333 47.85 -13.70 -47.71
CA ILE A 333 49.10 -14.26 -48.21
C ILE A 333 50.19 -13.23 -47.96
N TYR A 334 51.23 -13.68 -47.26
CA TYR A 334 52.44 -12.92 -47.00
C TYR A 334 53.58 -13.53 -47.81
N TYR A 335 54.37 -12.70 -48.48
CA TYR A 335 55.61 -13.14 -49.12
C TYR A 335 56.78 -12.26 -48.71
N SER A 336 57.98 -12.84 -48.70
CA SER A 336 59.23 -12.13 -48.42
C SER A 336 60.28 -12.52 -49.45
N ARG A 337 61.12 -11.55 -49.85
CA ARG A 337 62.36 -11.82 -50.59
C ARG A 337 63.51 -12.25 -49.67
N ASN A 338 63.33 -12.15 -48.35
CA ASN A 338 64.30 -12.60 -47.36
C ASN A 338 63.96 -14.02 -46.90
N LYS A 339 64.90 -14.95 -47.02
CA LYS A 339 64.73 -16.38 -46.67
C LYS A 339 64.22 -16.61 -45.23
N ASN A 340 64.52 -15.69 -44.32
CA ASN A 340 64.14 -15.79 -42.91
C ASN A 340 62.82 -15.07 -42.60
N PHE A 341 62.12 -14.54 -43.61
CA PHE A 341 60.85 -13.79 -43.46
C PHE A 341 60.88 -12.60 -42.47
N LYS A 342 62.07 -12.15 -42.05
CA LYS A 342 62.26 -11.05 -41.08
C LYS A 342 61.64 -9.73 -41.52
N LYS A 343 61.41 -9.53 -42.82
CA LYS A 343 60.73 -8.36 -43.40
C LYS A 343 59.73 -8.82 -44.44
N VAL A 344 58.43 -8.70 -44.14
CA VAL A 344 57.35 -9.00 -45.08
C VAL A 344 57.44 -8.04 -46.27
N SER A 345 57.49 -8.57 -47.48
CA SER A 345 57.66 -7.77 -48.71
C SER A 345 56.34 -7.26 -49.28
N ALA A 346 55.25 -8.03 -49.22
CA ALA A 346 53.89 -7.50 -49.38
C ALA A 346 52.82 -8.46 -48.82
N LYS A 347 51.59 -7.92 -48.71
CA LYS A 347 50.38 -8.61 -48.25
C LYS A 347 49.35 -8.64 -49.38
N LYS A 348 48.75 -9.80 -49.63
CA LYS A 348 47.60 -9.94 -50.54
C LYS A 348 46.42 -10.57 -49.82
N ILE A 349 45.26 -9.93 -49.89
CA ILE A 349 44.00 -10.46 -49.37
C ILE A 349 43.30 -11.21 -50.51
N VAL A 350 42.90 -12.45 -50.24
CA VAL A 350 42.13 -13.29 -51.16
C VAL A 350 40.86 -13.65 -50.44
N LYS A 351 39.71 -13.13 -50.87
CA LYS A 351 38.41 -13.48 -50.28
C LYS A 351 37.94 -14.83 -50.81
#